data_AF-A0ABD2MVY0-F1
#
_entry.id   AF-A0ABD2MVY0-F1
#
_cell.length_a   1.000
_cell.length_b   1.000
_cell.length_c   1.000
_cell.angle_alpha   90.00
_cell.angle_beta   90.00
_cell.angle_gamma   90.00
#
_symmetry.space_group_name_H-M   'P 1'
#
loop_
_entity.id
_entity.type
_entity.pdbx_description
1 polymer ?
#
loop_
_entity_poly.entity_id
_entity_poly.type
_entity_poly.pdbx_seq_one_letter_code
_entity_poly.pdbx_strand_id
1 'polypeptide(L)' 'MPLPKGLGTEGNSNGVSYISKRERINNARGKPLKKSRNWILEKKERRRRQGKEVRADSKYTGRKRSGRF' A
#
# COMPACT_ATOMS: atom_id res chain seq x y z
N MET A 1 7.32 -41.72 12.62
CA MET A 1 6.51 -41.83 11.37
C MET A 1 6.30 -40.42 10.82
N PRO A 2 6.90 -40.05 9.69
CA PRO A 2 6.67 -38.73 9.08
C PRO A 2 5.24 -38.64 8.52
N LEU A 3 4.60 -37.49 8.73
CA LEU A 3 3.22 -37.24 8.27
C LEU A 3 3.17 -37.03 6.75
N PRO A 4 2.07 -37.42 6.08
CA PRO A 4 1.93 -37.28 4.65
C PRO A 4 1.84 -35.81 4.22
N LYS A 5 2.52 -35.49 3.12
CA LYS A 5 2.53 -34.16 2.51
C LYS A 5 1.13 -33.83 1.96
N GLY A 6 0.62 -32.63 2.31
CA GLY A 6 -0.71 -32.18 1.91
C GLY A 6 -0.83 -31.96 0.41
N LEU A 7 -1.88 -32.52 -0.20
CA LEU A 7 -2.24 -32.34 -1.60
C LEU A 7 -2.45 -30.85 -1.89
N GLY A 8 -1.62 -30.28 -2.78
CA GLY A 8 -1.58 -28.84 -3.09
C GLY A 8 -0.23 -28.16 -2.83
N THR A 9 0.71 -28.85 -2.16
CA THR A 9 2.08 -28.34 -1.95
C THR A 9 3.05 -28.66 -3.11
N GLU A 10 2.58 -29.36 -4.14
CA GLU A 10 3.31 -29.62 -5.41
C GLU A 10 3.06 -28.52 -6.47
N GLY A 11 2.23 -27.53 -6.14
CA GLY A 11 1.82 -26.49 -7.07
C GLY A 11 2.74 -25.29 -7.01
N ASN A 12 3.54 -25.10 -8.07
CA ASN A 12 3.98 -23.79 -8.55
C ASN A 12 2.99 -22.72 -8.10
N SER A 13 3.48 -21.69 -7.40
CA SER A 13 2.69 -20.56 -6.92
C SER A 13 2.16 -19.75 -8.11
N ASN A 14 1.21 -20.31 -8.85
CA ASN A 14 0.49 -19.71 -9.97
C ASN A 14 -0.56 -18.72 -9.47
N GLY A 15 -0.21 -17.94 -8.45
CA GLY A 15 -0.98 -16.78 -8.03
C GLY A 15 -0.69 -15.64 -8.99
N VAL A 16 -1.65 -15.29 -9.84
CA VAL A 16 -1.52 -14.08 -10.69
C VAL A 16 -1.42 -12.86 -9.77
N SER A 17 -0.26 -12.20 -9.76
CA SER A 17 -0.04 -11.00 -8.95
C SER A 17 -0.78 -9.80 -9.54
N TYR A 18 -2.02 -9.58 -9.07
CA TYR A 18 -2.87 -8.44 -9.47
C TYR A 18 -2.37 -7.08 -8.97
N ILE A 19 -1.35 -7.06 -8.11
CA ILE A 19 -0.79 -5.82 -7.54
C ILE A 19 -0.25 -4.91 -8.66
N SER A 20 0.49 -5.50 -9.60
CA SER A 20 1.08 -4.78 -10.74
C SER A 20 0.03 -4.14 -11.64
N LYS A 21 -1.08 -4.84 -11.93
CA LYS A 21 -2.19 -4.33 -12.75
C LYS A 21 -2.89 -3.16 -12.06
N ARG A 22 -3.09 -3.25 -10.73
CA ARG A 22 -3.74 -2.20 -9.94
C ARG A 22 -2.90 -0.93 -9.84
N GLU A 23 -1.58 -1.07 -9.68
CA GLU A 23 -0.67 0.07 -9.67
C GLU A 23 -0.66 0.82 -11.01
N ARG A 24 -0.63 0.08 -12.13
CA ARG A 24 -0.68 0.68 -13.48
C ARG A 24 -1.96 1.50 -13.69
N ILE A 25 -3.12 1.00 -13.27
CA ILE A 25 -4.40 1.72 -13.38
C ILE A 25 -4.41 2.98 -12.51
N ASN A 26 -3.84 2.91 -11.30
CA ASN A 26 -3.74 4.07 -10.43
C ASN A 26 -2.82 5.15 -11.02
N ASN A 27 -1.71 4.77 -11.64
CA ASN A 27 -0.80 5.70 -12.29
C ASN A 27 -1.42 6.33 -13.55
N ALA A 28 -2.20 5.56 -14.33
CA ALA A 28 -2.91 6.07 -15.50
C ALA A 28 -3.99 7.11 -15.17
N ARG A 29 -4.54 7.07 -13.94
CA ARG A 29 -5.55 8.03 -13.46
C ARG A 29 -4.99 9.41 -13.09
N GLY A 30 -3.67 9.60 -13.16
CA GLY A 30 -3.02 10.88 -12.91
C GLY A 30 -3.02 11.25 -11.43
N LYS A 31 -3.46 12.48 -11.11
CA LYS A 31 -3.37 13.05 -9.75
C LYS A 31 -4.23 12.25 -8.76
N PRO A 32 -3.72 11.89 -7.58
CA PRO A 32 -4.50 11.16 -6.59
C PRO A 32 -5.63 12.03 -6.04
N LEU A 33 -6.77 11.39 -5.76
CA LEU A 33 -7.95 12.06 -5.22
C LEU A 33 -7.62 12.82 -3.93
N LYS A 34 -8.14 14.05 -3.80
CA LYS A 34 -7.95 14.91 -2.61
C LYS A 34 -8.37 14.15 -1.34
N LYS A 35 -7.59 14.28 -0.26
CA LYS A 35 -7.72 13.57 1.02
C LYS A 35 -7.47 12.05 0.99
N SER A 36 -7.18 11.45 -0.16
CA SER A 36 -6.74 10.05 -0.21
C SER A 36 -5.38 9.85 0.46
N ARG A 37 -5.07 8.61 0.86
CA ARG A 37 -3.76 8.25 1.41
C ARG A 37 -2.62 8.64 0.46
N ASN A 38 -2.75 8.34 -0.83
CA ASN A 38 -1.71 8.63 -1.82
C ASN A 38 -1.50 10.14 -1.98
N TRP A 39 -2.57 10.92 -1.99
CA TRP A 39 -2.47 12.39 -2.02
C TRP A 39 -1.74 12.96 -0.79
N ILE A 40 -1.96 12.38 0.39
CA ILE A 40 -1.25 12.79 1.61
C ILE A 40 0.24 12.42 1.53
N LEU A 41 0.57 11.23 1.05
CA LEU A 41 1.96 10.77 0.89
C LEU A 41 2.72 11.63 -0.11
N GLU A 42 2.12 11.92 -1.27
CA GLU A 42 2.74 12.77 -2.29
C GLU A 42 3.00 14.20 -1.76
N LYS A 43 2.05 14.76 -1.00
CA LYS A 43 2.25 16.05 -0.33
C LYS A 43 3.40 16.01 0.68
N LYS A 44 3.49 14.95 1.47
CA LYS A 44 4.58 14.76 2.44
C LYS A 44 5.92 14.64 1.73
N GLU A 45 6.00 13.84 0.68
CA GLU A 45 7.21 13.67 -0.13
C GLU A 45 7.66 14.99 -0.76
N ARG A 46 6.72 15.75 -1.32
CA ARG A 46 7.00 17.10 -1.83
C ARG A 46 7.55 18.02 -0.74
N ARG A 47 7.00 17.98 0.47
CA ARG A 47 7.50 18.77 1.61
C ARG A 47 8.89 18.32 2.05
N ARG A 48 9.19 17.01 2.05
CA ARG A 48 10.54 16.48 2.32
C ARG A 48 11.55 17.00 1.31
N ARG A 49 11.21 16.97 0.02
CA ARG A 49 12.06 17.50 -1.05
C ARG A 49 12.35 19.00 -0.92
N GLN A 50 11.40 19.75 -0.33
CA GLN A 50 11.58 21.17 -0.01
C GLN A 50 12.38 21.42 1.28
N GLY A 51 12.93 20.37 1.92
CA GLY A 51 13.67 20.48 3.18
C GLY A 51 12.81 20.84 4.39
N LYS A 52 11.47 20.75 4.28
CA LYS A 52 10.56 21.09 5.38
C LYS A 52 10.42 19.91 6.32
N GLU A 53 10.15 20.20 7.59
CA GLU A 53 9.82 19.16 8.56
C GLU A 53 8.51 18.44 8.17
N VAL A 54 8.57 17.12 8.14
CA VAL A 54 7.46 16.24 7.75
C VAL A 54 7.37 15.08 8.74
N ARG A 55 6.18 14.90 9.32
CA ARG A 55 5.90 13.79 10.22
C ARG A 55 6.00 12.43 9.50
N ALA A 56 6.49 11.42 10.21
CA ALA A 56 6.58 10.04 9.73
C ALA A 56 5.23 9.49 9.21
N ASP A 57 5.32 8.52 8.32
CA ASP A 57 4.16 7.83 7.79
C ASP A 57 3.71 6.73 8.77
N SER A 58 2.39 6.60 8.93
CA SER A 58 1.79 5.62 9.84
C SER A 58 0.71 4.82 9.12
N LYS A 59 0.33 3.67 9.66
CA LYS A 59 -0.79 2.86 9.14
C LYS A 59 -2.13 3.64 9.10
N TYR A 60 -2.25 4.70 9.89
CA TYR A 60 -3.42 5.57 9.95
C TYR A 60 -3.33 6.81 9.03
N THR A 61 -2.30 6.93 8.18
CA THR A 61 -2.24 8.01 7.19
C THR A 61 -3.44 7.95 6.24
N GLY A 62 -4.26 9.00 6.23
CA GLY A 62 -5.47 9.07 5.41
C GLY A 62 -6.64 8.22 5.90
N ARG A 63 -6.61 7.72 7.15
CA ARG A 63 -7.68 6.94 7.77
C ARG A 63 -8.14 7.59 9.08
N LYS A 64 -9.42 7.43 9.42
CA LYS A 64 -9.95 7.82 10.73
C LYS A 64 -9.26 6.97 11.81
N ARG A 65 -8.81 7.61 12.89
CA ARG A 65 -8.28 6.91 14.08
C ARG A 65 -9.47 6.53 14.97
N SER A 66 -9.49 5.29 15.44
CA SER A 66 -10.47 4.87 16.45
C SER A 66 -10.19 5.63 17.73
N GLY A 67 -11.15 6.43 18.19
CA GLY A 67 -11.04 7.27 19.40
C GLY A 67 -11.22 6.47 20.68
N ARG A 68 -10.40 5.42 20.87
CA ARG A 68 -10.37 4.64 22.13
C ARG A 68 -9.32 5.18 23.11
N PHE A 69 -8.97 6.45 22.96
CA PHE A 69 -8.13 7.23 23.85
C PHE A 69 -8.70 8.64 23.89
#